data_AF-A0A1M7P6W7-F1
#
_entry.id   AF-A0A1M7P6W7-F1
#
_cell.length_a   1.000
_cell.length_b   1.000
_cell.length_c   1.000
_cell.angle_alpha   90.00
_cell.angle_beta   90.00
_cell.angle_gamma   90.00
#
_symmetry.space_group_name_H-M   'P 1'
#
loop_
_entity.id
_entity.type
_entity.pdbx_description
1 polymer ?
#
loop_
_entity_poly.entity_id
_entity_poly.type
_entity_poly.pdbx_seq_one_letter_code
_entity_poly.pdbx_strand_id
1 'polypeptide(L)'
;MQLRIPVALQDENVKCDVRGLEIEVGQQINSGDYIAELRYEVLSDVPLDCPVVLFGDLIAQAGGTVISIATELTGPMGMVIAEIGEETGDFPVTFETM
;
A
#
# COMPACT_ATOMS: atom_id res chain seq x y z
N MET A 1 -7.44 13.01 -0.41
CA MET A 1 -7.89 11.62 -0.11
C MET A 1 -6.72 10.83 0.42
N GLN A 2 -6.95 9.80 1.22
CA GLN A 2 -5.90 9.00 1.85
C GLN A 2 -5.65 7.72 1.07
N LEU A 3 -4.42 7.50 0.61
CA LEU A 3 -3.99 6.27 -0.01
C LEU A 3 -3.50 5.30 1.08
N ARG A 4 -4.18 4.16 1.19
CA ARG A 4 -3.96 3.16 2.23
C ARG A 4 -3.45 1.86 1.66
N ILE A 5 -2.65 1.16 2.46
CA ILE A 5 -2.30 -0.24 2.21
C ILE A 5 -3.60 -1.08 2.28
N PRO A 6 -3.97 -1.79 1.21
CA PRO A 6 -5.17 -2.62 1.20
C PRO A 6 -5.07 -3.78 2.20
N VAL A 7 -6.22 -4.27 2.65
CA VAL A 7 -6.29 -5.42 3.56
C VAL A 7 -6.38 -6.69 2.71
N ALA A 8 -5.26 -7.39 2.54
CA ALA A 8 -5.17 -8.61 1.73
C ALA A 8 -5.38 -9.91 2.53
N LEU A 9 -5.00 -9.94 3.81
CA LEU A 9 -5.08 -11.11 4.68
C LEU A 9 -5.86 -10.74 5.95
N GLN A 10 -7.10 -11.21 6.08
CA GLN A 10 -7.92 -10.92 7.26
C GLN A 10 -7.47 -11.76 8.48
N ASP A 11 -7.63 -11.20 9.68
CA ASP A 11 -7.43 -11.87 10.98
C ASP A 11 -6.00 -12.32 11.33
N GLU A 12 -5.00 -11.95 10.53
CA GLU A 12 -3.59 -12.27 10.77
C GLU A 12 -2.79 -11.05 11.27
N ASN A 13 -1.78 -11.27 12.12
CA ASN A 13 -0.83 -10.22 12.51
C ASN A 13 0.17 -10.00 11.37
N VAL A 14 -0.15 -9.09 10.45
CA VAL A 14 0.61 -8.91 9.21
C VAL A 14 1.45 -7.65 9.24
N LYS A 15 2.73 -7.82 8.92
CA LYS A 15 3.63 -6.73 8.57
C LYS A 15 3.56 -6.49 7.07
N CYS A 16 3.29 -5.27 6.65
CA CYS A 16 3.36 -4.84 5.27
C CYS A 16 4.61 -3.97 5.06
N ASP A 17 5.40 -4.28 4.05
CA ASP A 17 6.50 -3.46 3.56
C ASP A 17 6.12 -2.91 2.17
N VAL A 18 6.14 -1.59 2.00
CA VAL A 18 5.97 -0.91 0.71
C VAL A 18 7.34 -0.78 0.06
N ARG A 19 7.50 -1.34 -1.14
CA ARG A 19 8.76 -1.43 -1.88
C ARG A 19 8.61 -0.76 -3.23
N GLY A 20 9.67 -0.12 -3.72
CA GLY A 20 9.67 0.51 -5.04
C GLY A 20 8.56 1.56 -5.19
N LEU A 21 8.43 2.47 -4.22
CA LEU A 21 7.47 3.57 -4.31
C LEU A 21 7.88 4.52 -5.46
N GLU A 22 7.09 4.58 -6.53
CA GLU A 22 7.37 5.37 -7.74
C GLU A 22 6.54 6.66 -7.82
N ILE A 23 6.22 7.25 -6.66
CA ILE A 23 5.46 8.51 -6.58
C ILE A 23 6.24 9.59 -5.84
N GLU A 24 6.11 10.84 -6.30
CA GLU A 24 6.72 12.02 -5.70
C GLU A 24 5.66 13.07 -5.30
N VAL A 25 5.96 13.88 -4.28
CA VAL A 25 5.08 14.99 -3.88
C VAL A 25 4.96 16.01 -5.02
N GLY A 26 3.73 16.34 -5.40
CA GLY A 26 3.41 17.20 -6.54
C GLY A 26 3.22 16.44 -7.86
N GLN A 27 3.52 15.13 -7.91
CA GLN A 27 3.25 14.32 -9.09
C GLN A 27 1.75 14.13 -9.30
N GLN A 28 1.34 14.11 -10.57
CA GLN A 28 0.00 13.72 -10.97
C GLN A 28 -0.04 12.21 -11.24
N ILE A 29 -0.93 11.52 -10.54
CA ILE A 29 -1.25 10.10 -10.71
C ILE A 29 -2.50 9.99 -11.58
N ASN A 30 -2.53 9.00 -12.47
CA ASN A 30 -3.68 8.65 -13.29
C ASN A 30 -4.19 7.25 -12.92
N SER A 31 -5.44 6.97 -13.33
CA SER A 31 -5.99 5.62 -13.21
C SER A 31 -5.16 4.64 -14.06
N GLY A 32 -4.79 3.50 -13.48
CA GLY A 32 -3.92 2.49 -14.06
C GLY A 32 -2.44 2.67 -13.76
N ASP A 33 -2.03 3.79 -13.13
CA ASP A 33 -0.62 3.99 -12.79
C ASP A 33 -0.18 3.05 -11.67
N TYR A 34 1.02 2.48 -11.85
CA TYR A 34 1.72 1.74 -10.81
C TYR A 34 2.18 2.70 -9.70
N ILE A 35 2.03 2.28 -8.44
CA ILE A 35 2.39 3.09 -7.28
C ILE A 35 3.58 2.48 -6.54
N ALA A 36 3.46 1.20 -6.17
CA ALA A 36 4.46 0.47 -5.40
C ALA A 36 4.20 -1.05 -5.41
N GLU A 37 5.20 -1.84 -5.07
CA GLU A 37 5.08 -3.24 -4.71
C GLU A 37 4.78 -3.34 -3.21
N LEU A 38 3.83 -4.19 -2.82
CA LEU A 38 3.53 -4.49 -1.44
C LEU A 38 3.96 -5.91 -1.11
N ARG A 39 4.67 -6.05 0.01
CA ARG A 39 5.06 -7.33 0.60
C ARG A 39 4.36 -7.48 1.94
N TYR A 40 3.50 -8.49 2.06
CA TYR A 40 2.84 -8.86 3.29
C TYR A 40 3.55 -10.08 3.90
N GLU A 41 3.88 -10.01 5.17
CA GLU A 41 4.49 -11.09 5.94
C GLU A 41 3.66 -11.35 7.20
N VAL A 42 3.17 -12.57 7.35
CA VAL A 42 2.46 -12.99 8.57
C VAL A 42 3.48 -13.18 9.68
N LEU A 43 3.35 -12.38 10.74
CA LEU A 43 4.16 -12.48 11.95
C LEU A 43 3.55 -13.53 12.86
N SER A 44 4.26 -14.63 13.07
CA SER A 44 3.88 -15.65 14.04
C SER A 44 4.84 -15.64 15.22
N ASP A 45 4.27 -15.67 16.43
CA ASP A 45 5.05 -15.87 17.67
C ASP A 45 5.60 -17.30 17.80
N VAL A 46 5.12 -18.21 16.95
CA VAL A 46 5.60 -19.59 16.84
C VAL A 46 6.49 -19.69 15.61
N PRO A 47 7.70 -20.28 15.71
CA PRO A 47 8.54 -20.51 14.54
C PRO A 47 7.78 -21.36 13.52
N LEU A 48 7.41 -20.74 12.39
CA LEU A 48 6.86 -21.46 11.25
C LEU A 48 8.02 -21.96 10.38
N ASP A 49 7.97 -23.23 9.99
CA ASP A 49 8.97 -23.82 9.07
C ASP A 49 9.00 -23.11 7.70
N CYS A 50 7.90 -22.42 7.34
CA CYS A 50 7.79 -21.56 6.15
C CYS A 50 7.01 -20.28 6.50
N PRO A 51 7.62 -19.08 6.43
CA PRO A 51 6.89 -17.83 6.61
C PRO A 51 5.90 -17.62 5.46
N VAL A 52 4.67 -17.25 5.78
CA VAL A 52 3.65 -16.89 4.78
C VAL A 52 3.94 -15.48 4.30
N VAL A 53 4.35 -15.35 3.04
CA VAL A 53 4.66 -14.08 2.39
C VAL A 53 3.83 -13.94 1.14
N LEU A 54 3.16 -12.80 0.97
CA LEU A 54 2.37 -12.44 -0.21
C LEU A 54 2.96 -11.18 -0.85
N PHE A 55 3.03 -11.16 -2.17
CA PHE A 55 3.50 -10.02 -2.95
C PHE A 55 2.41 -9.59 -3.93
N GLY A 56 2.42 -8.31 -4.27
CA GLY A 56 1.60 -7.80 -5.35
C GLY A 56 1.80 -6.32 -5.59
N ASP A 57 1.21 -5.84 -6.66
CA ASP A 57 1.35 -4.46 -7.11
C ASP A 57 0.17 -3.61 -6.64
N LEU A 58 0.48 -2.39 -6.21
CA LEU A 58 -0.50 -1.38 -5.86
C LEU A 58 -0.73 -0.45 -7.07
N ILE A 59 -1.94 -0.47 -7.60
CA ILE A 59 -2.32 0.23 -8.82
C ILE A 59 -3.40 1.27 -8.51
N ALA A 60 -3.24 2.49 -9.02
CA ALA A 60 -4.22 3.56 -8.89
C ALA A 60 -5.50 3.27 -9.68
N GLN A 61 -6.68 3.47 -9.09
CA GLN A 61 -7.97 3.33 -9.79
C GLN A 61 -8.58 4.68 -10.19
N ALA A 62 -8.11 5.78 -9.59
CA ALA A 62 -8.48 7.14 -9.94
C ALA A 62 -7.23 7.99 -10.19
N GLY A 63 -7.44 9.23 -10.65
CA GLY A 63 -6.37 10.21 -10.78
C GLY A 63 -6.38 11.25 -9.66
N GLY A 64 -5.23 11.88 -9.41
CA GLY A 64 -5.09 12.98 -8.46
C GLY A 64 -3.64 13.41 -8.28
N THR A 65 -3.41 14.50 -7.55
CA THR A 65 -2.06 15.02 -7.27
C THR A 65 -1.58 14.58 -5.91
N VAL A 66 -0.36 14.05 -5.81
CA VAL A 66 0.25 13.65 -4.54
C VAL A 66 0.55 14.89 -3.69
N ILE A 67 -0.02 14.96 -2.49
CA ILE A 67 0.16 16.07 -1.55
C ILE A 67 1.25 15.73 -0.53
N SER A 68 1.25 14.50 -0.02
CA SER A 68 2.19 14.06 1.00
C SER A 68 2.46 12.56 0.87
N ILE A 69 3.62 12.13 1.35
CA ILE A 69 4.04 10.73 1.40
C ILE A 69 4.49 10.44 2.83
N ALA A 70 4.09 9.29 3.37
CA ALA A 70 4.49 8.87 4.71
C ALA A 70 6.01 8.64 4.77
N THR A 71 6.63 9.04 5.87
CA THR A 71 8.06 8.79 6.11
C THR A 71 8.37 7.33 6.40
N GLU A 72 7.40 6.60 6.93
CA GLU A 72 7.50 5.18 7.23
C GLU A 72 6.72 4.38 6.17
N LEU A 73 7.43 3.47 5.50
CA LEU A 73 6.90 2.64 4.42
C LEU A 73 6.70 1.18 4.84
N THR A 74 6.80 0.92 6.15
CA THR A 74 6.61 -0.39 6.76
C THR A 74 5.62 -0.25 7.89
N GLY A 75 4.59 -1.08 7.92
CA GLY A 75 3.59 -1.00 8.98
C GLY A 75 2.47 -2.02 8.85
N PRO A 76 1.39 -1.87 9.62
CA PRO A 76 0.24 -2.76 9.54
C PRO A 76 -0.59 -2.48 8.27
N MET A 77 -1.47 -3.44 7.91
CA MET A 77 -2.48 -3.22 6.87
C MET A 77 -3.40 -2.04 7.21
N GLY A 78 -3.88 -1.32 6.20
CA GLY A 78 -4.73 -0.13 6.39
C GLY A 78 -3.98 1.16 6.76
N MET A 79 -2.65 1.08 6.95
CA MET A 79 -1.78 2.25 7.14
C MET A 79 -1.89 3.19 5.93
N VAL A 80 -1.91 4.49 6.22
CA VAL A 80 -1.86 5.54 5.19
C VAL A 80 -0.40 5.73 4.77
N ILE A 81 -0.13 5.68 3.46
CA ILE A 81 1.22 5.84 2.92
C ILE A 81 1.37 7.08 2.05
N ALA A 82 0.26 7.66 1.58
CA ALA A 82 0.27 8.95 0.88
C ALA A 82 -1.09 9.65 0.98
N GLU A 83 -1.11 10.95 0.75
CA GLU A 83 -2.34 11.72 0.53
C GLU A 83 -2.37 12.24 -0.91
N ILE A 84 -3.51 12.04 -1.58
CA ILE A 84 -3.72 12.40 -2.98
C ILE A 84 -4.93 13.31 -3.10
N GLY A 85 -4.72 14.54 -3.57
CA GLY A 85 -5.75 15.57 -3.72
C GLY A 85 -6.33 16.05 -2.39
N GLU A 86 -7.07 17.15 -2.45
CA GLU A 86 -7.61 17.85 -1.25
C GLU A 86 -8.94 17.27 -0.76
N GLU A 87 -9.52 16.33 -1.48
CA GLU A 87 -10.83 15.74 -1.15
C GLU A 87 -10.75 14.81 0.06
N THR A 88 -11.83 14.72 0.84
CA THR A 88 -11.94 13.80 1.97
C THR A 88 -12.35 12.41 1.52
N GLY A 89 -11.74 11.36 2.06
CA GLY A 89 -12.08 9.97 1.75
C GLY A 89 -10.84 9.12 1.47
N ASP A 90 -11.05 7.88 1.07
CA ASP A 90 -9.99 6.94 0.69
C ASP A 90 -9.74 7.02 -0.81
N PHE A 91 -8.46 7.08 -1.20
CA PHE A 91 -8.07 7.06 -2.59
C PHE A 91 -8.22 5.62 -3.13
N PRO A 92 -8.96 5.41 -4.22
CA PRO A 92 -9.25 4.06 -4.70
C PRO A 92 -8.00 3.46 -5.35
N VAL A 93 -7.63 2.27 -4.88
CA VAL A 93 -6.49 1.48 -5.35
C VAL A 93 -6.90 0.02 -5.51
N THR A 94 -6.17 -0.72 -6.34
CA THR A 94 -6.29 -2.17 -6.48
C THR A 94 -4.96 -2.81 -6.13
N PHE A 95 -5.04 -3.98 -5.52
CA PHE A 95 -3.90 -4.83 -5.22
C PHE A 95 -3.95 -6.07 -6.11
N GLU A 96 -2.97 -6.20 -6.98
CA GLU A 96 -2.87 -7.31 -7.93
C GLU A 96 -1.73 -8.25 -7.53
N THR A 97 -2.08 -9.48 -7.16
CA THR A 97 -1.10 -10.51 -6.81
C THR A 97 -0.56 -11.20 -8.06
N MET A 98 0.75 -11.46 -8.12
CA MET A 98 1.39 -12.27 -9.17
C MET A 98 1.29 -13.77 -8.91
#